data_AF-A0AAD2CHG2-F1
#
_entry.id   AF-A0AAD2CHG2-F1
#
_cell.length_a   1.000
_cell.length_b   1.000
_cell.length_c   1.000
_cell.angle_alpha   90.00
_cell.angle_beta   90.00
_cell.angle_gamma   90.00
#
_symmetry.space_group_name_H-M   'P 1'
#
loop_
_entity.id
_entity.type
_entity.pdbx_description
1 polymer ?
#
loop_
_entity_poly.entity_id
_entity_poly.type
_entity_poly.pdbx_seq_one_letter_code
_entity_poly.pdbx_strand_id
1 'polypeptide(L)'
;MTQLDHETPFDAVAVDPASRPNLDDQLSTETDHWETNKNKCCYLFHHQEGSNHWKKAAAVAAILLVTVLGIAYAKAFSLTSNNSDDSSLSRMEYRAKMESMAEMISDPLTLLDPFSAQSRALDWLVDTDTLSIDIDYDHSSDNNNNNNNNNFKQRYALMVFFFATNGNGWTMVETWDELTGTSECSFSGIDCDSKMRVIALSMSARRLSGTIPEEVGVLSYLETLILGRNDLQGSIPSSIFTGCQRLVRFDVGFNRLSSTLSTEIGTLVNLQVLLVSSTSISGPLPESLKNLSQLLSVGFVRTNLEGPIFDFVQRWPNIRALLLDGSNVNLTIPTEIGKLTNMQSLRLHALGTHGGSIPSEIGNLEKLEHLVIEGTTYTGSIPSQIGKLSNLTYIRISGGLITGTLPTEIASLTSLERLDLMDNNLDGDISADIGNLEQLTEFSIAGNNFEGRLPGTFCSVQAIFYDCTLTCDCCACTCFACT
;
A
#
# COMPACT_ATOMS: atom_id res chain seq x y z
N MET A 1 12.16 -4.19 -21.12
CA MET A 1 13.31 -3.31 -21.40
C MET A 1 12.76 -1.91 -21.42
N THR A 2 12.66 -1.33 -20.22
CA THR A 2 12.39 0.05 -19.87
C THR A 2 12.84 0.16 -18.40
N GLN A 3 13.54 1.24 -18.09
CA GLN A 3 14.32 1.47 -16.87
C GLN A 3 13.53 1.19 -15.60
N LEU A 4 14.14 0.45 -14.67
CA LEU A 4 13.86 0.63 -13.25
C LEU A 4 14.35 2.05 -12.93
N ASP A 5 13.43 2.99 -12.89
CA ASP A 5 13.74 4.36 -12.51
C ASP A 5 14.41 4.38 -11.15
N HIS A 6 15.52 5.11 -11.10
CA HIS A 6 16.21 5.52 -9.89
C HIS A 6 15.26 6.36 -9.03
N GLU A 7 14.43 5.69 -8.22
CA GLU A 7 13.81 6.33 -7.06
C GLU A 7 14.70 6.11 -5.84
N THR A 8 15.02 7.24 -5.23
CA THR A 8 15.74 7.51 -3.98
C THR A 8 15.83 6.36 -2.95
N PRO A 9 16.93 6.27 -2.19
CA PRO A 9 17.03 5.34 -1.08
C PRO A 9 15.90 5.65 -0.09
N PHE A 10 15.16 4.61 0.32
CA PHE A 10 14.34 4.64 1.52
C PHE A 10 15.29 4.76 2.73
N ASP A 11 15.86 5.95 2.94
CA ASP A 11 16.53 6.32 4.16
C ASP A 11 15.46 6.69 5.17
N ALA A 12 15.22 5.79 6.11
CA ALA A 12 14.57 6.14 7.36
C ALA A 12 15.51 7.06 8.15
N VAL A 13 15.37 8.37 7.98
CA VAL A 13 15.94 9.33 8.93
C VAL A 13 15.19 9.16 10.25
N ALA A 14 15.86 8.55 11.23
CA ALA A 14 15.45 8.61 12.62
C ALA A 14 15.39 10.08 13.06
N VAL A 15 14.23 10.53 13.52
CA VAL A 15 14.05 11.84 14.15
C VAL A 15 13.90 11.62 15.66
N ASP A 16 14.84 12.23 16.39
CA ASP A 16 14.95 12.36 17.84
C ASP A 16 13.62 12.80 18.52
N PRO A 17 13.12 12.07 19.54
CA PRO A 17 11.91 12.41 20.27
C PRO A 17 12.23 13.36 21.44
N ALA A 18 12.72 14.57 21.17
CA ALA A 18 13.00 15.54 22.23
C ALA A 18 12.76 17.00 21.83
N SER A 19 11.53 17.36 21.44
CA SER A 19 10.98 18.71 21.70
C SER A 19 9.52 18.82 21.25
N ARG A 20 8.57 18.57 22.17
CA ARG A 20 7.28 19.27 22.15
C ARG A 20 7.01 19.84 23.54
N PRO A 21 6.51 21.09 23.63
CA PRO A 21 6.25 21.72 24.92
C PRO A 21 5.07 21.07 25.62
N ASN A 22 5.26 20.96 26.93
CA ASN A 22 4.32 20.52 27.95
C ASN A 22 3.04 21.38 27.93
N LEU A 23 1.87 20.75 27.85
CA LEU A 23 0.57 21.40 28.03
C LEU A 23 -0.39 20.49 28.78
N ASP A 24 0.07 19.97 29.92
CA ASP A 24 -0.82 19.53 31.01
C ASP A 24 -0.79 20.60 32.11
N ASP A 25 -1.75 21.51 32.06
CA ASP A 25 -2.35 22.10 33.25
C ASP A 25 -3.64 22.84 32.85
N GLN A 26 -4.70 22.60 33.62
CA GLN A 26 -6.07 23.17 33.53
C GLN A 26 -7.07 22.37 32.69
N LEU A 27 -7.72 21.38 33.31
CA LEU A 27 -9.19 21.24 33.35
C LEU A 27 -9.57 19.98 34.16
N SER A 28 -9.27 20.03 35.46
CA SER A 28 -9.93 19.20 36.46
C SER A 28 -11.11 19.99 37.03
N THR A 29 -12.34 19.69 36.57
CA THR A 29 -13.62 19.70 37.31
C THR A 29 -14.78 19.80 36.32
N GLU A 30 -15.82 18.99 36.55
CA GLU A 30 -17.12 18.95 35.86
C GLU A 30 -17.23 18.02 34.65
N THR A 31 -17.60 16.75 34.91
CA THR A 31 -18.80 16.11 34.33
C THR A 31 -19.07 14.73 34.95
N ASP A 32 -19.18 14.68 36.29
CA ASP A 32 -19.92 13.63 37.00
C ASP A 32 -21.41 13.77 36.69
N HIS A 33 -21.91 13.25 35.56
CA HIS A 33 -23.36 13.08 35.29
C HIS A 33 -23.69 12.01 34.23
N TRP A 34 -22.72 11.19 33.81
CA TRP A 34 -22.92 10.16 32.75
C TRP A 34 -23.04 8.72 33.28
N GLU A 35 -22.59 8.40 34.49
CA GLU A 35 -22.59 7.00 34.98
C GLU A 35 -23.89 6.52 35.65
N THR A 36 -24.93 7.34 35.75
CA THR A 36 -26.17 6.95 36.48
C THR A 36 -27.29 6.37 35.59
N ASN A 37 -27.10 6.22 34.27
CA ASN A 37 -28.15 5.71 33.37
C ASN A 37 -27.88 4.35 32.71
N LYS A 38 -26.79 3.66 33.06
CA LYS A 38 -26.45 2.36 32.46
C LYS A 38 -27.27 1.17 33.01
N ASN A 39 -27.97 1.34 34.15
CA ASN A 39 -28.73 0.27 34.82
C ASN A 39 -30.26 0.37 34.71
N LYS A 40 -30.81 1.15 33.77
CA LYS A 40 -32.28 1.24 33.55
C LYS A 40 -32.80 0.60 32.25
N CYS A 41 -31.93 0.04 31.41
CA CYS A 41 -32.36 -0.64 30.17
C CYS A 41 -32.49 -2.18 30.28
N CYS A 42 -32.24 -2.79 31.44
CA CYS A 42 -32.30 -4.25 31.60
C CYS A 42 -33.53 -4.80 32.36
N TYR A 43 -34.59 -4.01 32.59
CA TYR A 43 -35.74 -4.47 33.39
C TYR A 43 -37.10 -4.55 32.68
N LEU A 44 -37.13 -4.67 31.34
CA LEU A 44 -38.40 -4.80 30.60
C LEU A 44 -38.49 -6.01 29.64
N PHE A 45 -37.60 -7.01 29.78
CA PHE A 45 -37.61 -8.21 28.91
C PHE A 45 -37.74 -9.55 29.64
N HIS A 46 -38.38 -9.58 30.80
CA HIS A 46 -38.86 -10.82 31.41
C HIS A 46 -40.32 -10.71 31.85
N HIS A 47 -41.21 -11.06 30.91
CA HIS A 47 -42.55 -11.65 31.06
C HIS A 47 -43.55 -11.09 30.04
N GLN A 48 -43.74 -11.81 28.93
CA GLN A 48 -45.04 -12.39 28.54
C GLN A 48 -44.92 -13.04 27.16
N GLU A 49 -45.14 -14.34 27.12
CA GLU A 49 -45.42 -15.11 25.92
C GLU A 49 -46.78 -14.69 25.34
N GLY A 50 -46.87 -14.51 24.01
CA GLY A 50 -48.18 -14.48 23.33
C GLY A 50 -48.33 -13.57 22.11
N SER A 51 -47.98 -14.09 20.93
CA SER A 51 -48.56 -13.76 19.61
C SER A 51 -48.41 -12.35 18.99
N ASN A 52 -48.15 -12.31 17.67
CA ASN A 52 -48.29 -11.18 16.72
C ASN A 52 -47.12 -10.21 16.47
N HIS A 53 -45.86 -10.57 16.74
CA HIS A 53 -44.71 -9.72 16.34
C HIS A 53 -44.47 -9.70 14.81
N TRP A 54 -44.69 -10.80 14.09
CA TRP A 54 -44.49 -10.82 12.62
C TRP A 54 -45.52 -9.95 11.87
N LYS A 55 -46.75 -9.83 12.40
CA LYS A 55 -47.80 -8.97 11.81
C LYS A 55 -47.50 -7.48 12.01
N LYS A 56 -46.86 -7.11 13.12
CA LYS A 56 -46.42 -5.73 13.38
C LYS A 56 -45.19 -5.36 12.56
N ALA A 57 -44.23 -6.29 12.38
CA ALA A 57 -43.10 -6.10 11.47
C ALA A 57 -43.55 -5.99 10.00
N ALA A 58 -44.52 -6.81 9.57
CA ALA A 58 -45.11 -6.73 8.24
C ALA A 58 -45.93 -5.44 8.05
N ALA A 59 -46.62 -4.95 9.07
CA ALA A 59 -47.34 -3.67 9.02
C ALA A 59 -46.39 -2.47 8.95
N VAL A 60 -45.27 -2.49 9.69
CA VAL A 60 -44.24 -1.44 9.60
C VAL A 60 -43.52 -1.48 8.25
N ALA A 61 -43.22 -2.67 7.72
CA ALA A 61 -42.66 -2.82 6.37
C ALA A 61 -43.64 -2.35 5.29
N ALA A 62 -44.94 -2.64 5.42
CA ALA A 62 -45.98 -2.18 4.49
C ALA A 62 -46.23 -0.68 4.58
N ILE A 63 -46.19 -0.09 5.79
CA ILE A 63 -46.28 1.36 5.98
C ILE A 63 -45.06 2.04 5.37
N LEU A 64 -43.85 1.50 5.56
CA LEU A 64 -42.63 1.99 4.92
C LEU A 64 -42.74 1.89 3.38
N LEU A 65 -43.24 0.78 2.84
CA LEU A 65 -43.43 0.61 1.40
C LEU A 65 -44.47 1.57 0.81
N VAL A 66 -45.57 1.83 1.53
CA VAL A 66 -46.61 2.79 1.12
C VAL A 66 -46.12 4.24 1.26
N THR A 67 -45.29 4.56 2.26
CA THR A 67 -44.64 5.87 2.36
C THR A 67 -43.53 6.07 1.32
N VAL A 68 -42.80 5.02 0.96
CA VAL A 68 -41.77 5.05 -0.11
C VAL A 68 -42.44 5.23 -1.47
N LEU A 69 -43.54 4.51 -1.76
CA LEU A 69 -44.34 4.73 -2.96
C LEU A 69 -45.05 6.08 -2.96
N GLY A 70 -45.50 6.57 -1.79
CA GLY A 70 -46.14 7.87 -1.63
C GLY A 70 -45.19 9.06 -1.81
N ILE A 71 -43.94 8.95 -1.36
CA ILE A 71 -42.91 9.97 -1.57
C ILE A 71 -42.38 9.93 -3.01
N ALA A 72 -42.26 8.74 -3.62
CA ALA A 72 -41.95 8.60 -5.04
C ALA A 72 -43.04 9.22 -5.93
N TYR A 73 -44.33 9.01 -5.60
CA TYR A 73 -45.45 9.64 -6.31
C TYR A 73 -45.54 11.15 -6.05
N ALA A 74 -45.24 11.63 -4.84
CA ALA A 74 -45.27 13.06 -4.52
C ALA A 74 -44.14 13.85 -5.21
N LYS A 75 -42.95 13.24 -5.38
CA LYS A 75 -41.86 13.81 -6.20
C LYS A 75 -42.19 13.79 -7.70
N ALA A 76 -42.89 12.76 -8.18
CA ALA A 76 -43.38 12.71 -9.57
C ALA A 76 -44.52 13.72 -9.84
N PHE A 77 -45.42 13.95 -8.88
CA PHE A 77 -46.58 14.84 -9.04
C PHE A 77 -46.24 16.33 -8.87
N SER A 78 -45.16 16.67 -8.17
CA SER A 78 -44.68 18.07 -8.08
C SER A 78 -43.98 18.56 -9.35
N LEU A 79 -43.76 17.71 -10.36
CA LEU A 79 -43.11 18.06 -11.64
C LEU A 79 -44.08 18.15 -12.82
N THR A 80 -45.37 17.88 -12.63
CA THR A 80 -46.39 18.14 -13.66
C THR A 80 -47.10 19.47 -13.41
N SER A 81 -46.37 20.57 -13.47
CA SER A 81 -46.99 21.85 -13.81
C SER A 81 -46.08 22.67 -14.72
N ASN A 82 -46.37 22.59 -16.01
CA ASN A 82 -46.10 23.59 -17.06
C ASN A 82 -44.66 24.09 -17.21
N ASN A 83 -43.83 23.36 -17.95
CA ASN A 83 -43.35 23.81 -19.27
C ASN A 83 -42.45 22.73 -19.88
N SER A 84 -42.59 22.56 -21.19
CA SER A 84 -41.81 21.67 -22.03
C SER A 84 -40.35 22.09 -22.10
N ASP A 85 -39.47 21.40 -21.38
CA ASP A 85 -38.05 21.33 -21.69
C ASP A 85 -37.70 19.87 -21.96
N ASP A 86 -37.37 19.58 -23.23
CA ASP A 86 -36.91 18.29 -23.76
C ASP A 86 -35.74 17.71 -22.93
N SER A 87 -34.94 18.58 -22.31
CA SER A 87 -33.85 18.21 -21.41
C SER A 87 -34.31 17.55 -20.11
N SER A 88 -35.49 17.89 -19.58
CA SER A 88 -35.97 17.34 -18.30
C SER A 88 -36.44 15.88 -18.41
N LEU A 89 -36.98 15.49 -19.58
CA LEU A 89 -37.38 14.12 -19.88
C LEU A 89 -36.15 13.22 -20.06
N SER A 90 -35.13 13.71 -20.79
CA SER A 90 -33.86 13.00 -20.96
C SER A 90 -33.14 12.73 -19.63
N ARG A 91 -33.14 13.68 -18.69
CA ARG A 91 -32.50 13.50 -17.37
C ARG A 91 -33.19 12.44 -16.50
N MET A 92 -34.52 12.35 -16.57
CA MET A 92 -35.28 11.31 -15.86
C MET A 92 -34.99 9.91 -16.43
N GLU A 93 -34.86 9.81 -17.76
CA GLU A 93 -34.45 8.57 -18.44
C GLU A 93 -33.00 8.18 -18.12
N TYR A 94 -32.07 9.14 -18.10
CA TYR A 94 -30.67 8.92 -17.69
C TYR A 94 -30.57 8.38 -16.26
N ARG A 95 -31.31 8.99 -15.33
CA ARG A 95 -31.33 8.55 -13.92
C ARG A 95 -31.95 7.16 -13.77
N ALA A 96 -33.06 6.89 -14.45
CA ALA A 96 -33.70 5.56 -14.46
C ALA A 96 -32.80 4.49 -15.09
N LYS A 97 -32.04 4.83 -16.14
CA LYS A 97 -31.08 3.92 -16.78
C LYS A 97 -29.87 3.67 -15.90
N MET A 98 -29.43 4.67 -15.14
CA MET A 98 -28.39 4.49 -14.11
C MET A 98 -28.83 3.58 -12.97
N GLU A 99 -30.05 3.79 -12.47
CA GLU A 99 -30.67 2.88 -11.50
C GLU A 99 -30.83 1.46 -12.11
N SER A 100 -30.98 1.34 -13.44
CA SER A 100 -30.99 0.05 -14.15
C SER A 100 -29.61 -0.60 -14.30
N MET A 101 -28.52 0.18 -14.19
CA MET A 101 -27.13 -0.28 -14.16
C MET A 101 -26.68 -0.61 -12.71
N ALA A 102 -27.62 -1.08 -11.88
CA ALA A 102 -27.42 -1.41 -10.47
C ALA A 102 -26.22 -2.35 -10.20
N GLU A 103 -25.80 -3.15 -11.19
CA GLU A 103 -24.64 -4.04 -11.08
C GLU A 103 -23.31 -3.31 -10.83
N MET A 104 -23.22 -2.02 -11.14
CA MET A 104 -22.02 -1.21 -10.85
C MET A 104 -22.03 -0.54 -9.49
N ILE A 105 -23.20 -0.43 -8.87
CA ILE A 105 -23.40 0.35 -7.65
C ILE A 105 -23.35 -0.63 -6.50
N SER A 106 -22.29 -0.55 -5.70
CA SER A 106 -22.01 -1.57 -4.69
C SER A 106 -23.12 -1.69 -3.64
N ASP A 107 -23.77 -0.58 -3.34
CA ASP A 107 -24.98 -0.52 -2.51
C ASP A 107 -25.99 0.47 -3.10
N PRO A 108 -27.09 -0.01 -3.72
CA PRO A 108 -28.12 0.85 -4.30
C PRO A 108 -28.77 1.82 -3.30
N LEU A 109 -28.73 1.53 -1.99
CA LEU A 109 -29.26 2.45 -0.98
C LEU A 109 -28.45 3.75 -0.88
N THR A 110 -27.18 3.73 -1.27
CA THR A 110 -26.34 4.94 -1.28
C THR A 110 -26.87 6.01 -2.24
N LEU A 111 -27.60 5.62 -3.29
CA LEU A 111 -28.26 6.57 -4.20
C LEU A 111 -29.41 7.35 -3.54
N LEU A 112 -29.94 6.85 -2.43
CA LEU A 112 -31.00 7.53 -1.67
C LEU A 112 -30.44 8.55 -0.68
N ASP A 113 -29.14 8.48 -0.37
CA ASP A 113 -28.44 9.46 0.46
C ASP A 113 -27.77 10.53 -0.42
N PRO A 114 -28.28 11.77 -0.47
CA PRO A 114 -27.73 12.82 -1.33
C PRO A 114 -26.31 13.26 -0.94
N PHE A 115 -25.81 12.85 0.24
CA PHE A 115 -24.46 13.16 0.68
C PHE A 115 -23.45 12.05 0.38
N SER A 116 -23.91 10.88 -0.10
CA SER A 116 -23.02 9.79 -0.48
C SER A 116 -22.15 10.17 -1.67
N ALA A 117 -21.02 9.48 -1.84
CA ALA A 117 -20.17 9.68 -3.01
C ALA A 117 -20.88 9.23 -4.30
N GLN A 118 -21.63 8.14 -4.23
CA GLN A 118 -22.41 7.55 -5.31
C GLN A 118 -23.50 8.50 -5.82
N SER A 119 -24.31 9.04 -4.90
CA SER A 119 -25.39 9.98 -5.26
C SER A 119 -24.82 11.26 -5.88
N ARG A 120 -23.77 11.84 -5.29
CA ARG A 120 -23.12 13.04 -5.84
C ARG A 120 -22.45 12.80 -7.19
N ALA A 121 -21.84 11.64 -7.40
CA ALA A 121 -21.27 11.25 -8.69
C ALA A 121 -22.35 11.10 -9.77
N LEU A 122 -23.49 10.50 -9.41
CA LEU A 122 -24.63 10.36 -10.30
C LEU A 122 -25.23 11.73 -10.65
N ASP A 123 -25.49 12.58 -9.66
CA ASP A 123 -26.03 13.92 -9.88
C ASP A 123 -25.07 14.75 -10.75
N TRP A 124 -23.76 14.66 -10.51
CA TRP A 124 -22.76 15.30 -11.36
C TRP A 124 -22.83 14.82 -12.82
N LEU A 125 -22.93 13.51 -13.06
CA LEU A 125 -23.06 12.94 -14.40
C LEU A 125 -24.34 13.37 -15.11
N VAL A 126 -25.46 13.47 -14.39
CA VAL A 126 -26.78 13.79 -14.98
C VAL A 126 -26.97 15.28 -15.21
N ASP A 127 -26.51 16.11 -14.26
CA ASP A 127 -26.83 17.54 -14.26
C ASP A 127 -25.69 18.44 -14.72
N THR A 128 -24.44 17.96 -14.63
CA THR A 128 -23.25 18.81 -14.83
C THR A 128 -22.39 18.36 -16.00
N ASP A 129 -22.24 17.05 -16.21
CA ASP A 129 -21.41 16.53 -17.30
C ASP A 129 -22.05 16.80 -18.67
N THR A 130 -21.37 17.62 -19.47
CA THR A 130 -21.81 18.01 -20.81
C THR A 130 -21.34 17.05 -21.90
N LEU A 131 -20.50 16.08 -21.55
CA LEU A 131 -20.13 14.99 -22.45
C LEU A 131 -21.37 14.14 -22.70
N SER A 132 -21.88 14.18 -23.93
CA SER A 132 -22.96 13.30 -24.37
C SER A 132 -22.44 11.86 -24.41
N ILE A 133 -22.45 11.20 -23.26
CA ILE A 133 -22.14 9.79 -23.17
C ILE A 133 -23.39 9.07 -23.63
N ASP A 134 -23.39 8.66 -24.90
CA ASP A 134 -24.54 8.03 -25.53
C ASP A 134 -24.87 6.71 -24.82
N ILE A 135 -25.84 6.76 -23.91
CA ILE A 135 -26.30 5.59 -23.16
C ILE A 135 -27.13 4.67 -24.08
N ASP A 136 -27.65 5.18 -25.21
CA ASP A 136 -28.56 4.47 -26.13
C ASP A 136 -27.86 3.81 -27.32
N TYR A 137 -26.53 3.88 -27.43
CA TYR A 137 -25.81 3.27 -28.56
C TYR A 137 -25.62 1.75 -28.39
N ASP A 138 -26.73 1.01 -28.41
CA ASP A 138 -26.79 -0.40 -28.80
C ASP A 138 -27.36 -0.49 -30.23
N HIS A 139 -26.53 -0.19 -31.23
CA HIS A 139 -26.81 -0.62 -32.59
C HIS A 139 -26.09 -1.93 -32.87
N SER A 140 -26.87 -2.99 -32.68
CA SER A 140 -26.71 -4.37 -33.17
C SER A 140 -26.51 -4.51 -34.69
N SER A 141 -25.87 -3.55 -35.36
CA SER A 141 -25.53 -3.64 -36.79
C SER A 141 -24.16 -3.09 -37.19
N ASP A 142 -23.37 -2.48 -36.29
CA ASP A 142 -21.98 -2.12 -36.60
C ASP A 142 -20.99 -2.91 -35.74
N ASN A 143 -20.31 -3.84 -36.40
CA ASN A 143 -19.30 -4.75 -35.84
C ASN A 143 -17.99 -4.02 -35.41
N ASN A 144 -18.05 -2.75 -35.02
CA ASN A 144 -16.87 -1.92 -34.77
C ASN A 144 -16.97 -0.82 -33.70
N ASN A 145 -18.01 -0.74 -32.85
CA ASN A 145 -18.04 0.25 -31.76
C ASN A 145 -18.67 -0.29 -30.45
N ASN A 146 -17.92 -1.13 -29.72
CA ASN A 146 -18.21 -1.54 -28.33
C ASN A 146 -17.74 -0.50 -27.27
N ASN A 147 -17.58 0.78 -27.63
CA ASN A 147 -16.82 1.74 -26.81
C ASN A 147 -17.68 2.64 -25.90
N ASN A 148 -18.98 2.83 -26.14
CA ASN A 148 -19.74 3.88 -25.42
C ASN A 148 -20.16 3.49 -23.99
N ASN A 149 -20.59 2.23 -23.76
CA ASN A 149 -20.97 1.79 -22.42
C ASN A 149 -19.77 1.73 -21.45
N ASN A 150 -18.56 1.40 -21.92
CA ASN A 150 -17.38 1.32 -21.05
C ASN A 150 -16.94 2.69 -20.51
N ASN A 151 -17.02 3.73 -21.34
CA ASN A 151 -16.67 5.09 -20.96
C ASN A 151 -17.59 5.63 -19.86
N PHE A 152 -18.89 5.33 -19.96
CA PHE A 152 -19.82 5.67 -18.90
C PHE A 152 -19.39 5.05 -17.55
N LYS A 153 -19.09 3.74 -17.54
CA LYS A 153 -18.79 3.02 -16.30
C LYS A 153 -17.55 3.54 -15.59
N GLN A 154 -16.47 3.74 -16.36
CA GLN A 154 -15.22 4.24 -15.80
C GLN A 154 -15.36 5.67 -15.29
N ARG A 155 -16.14 6.52 -15.98
CA ARG A 155 -16.36 7.90 -15.57
C ARG A 155 -17.16 7.99 -14.27
N TYR A 156 -18.23 7.21 -14.14
CA TYR A 156 -18.95 7.09 -12.86
C TYR A 156 -18.02 6.63 -11.73
N ALA A 157 -17.25 5.56 -11.94
CA ALA A 157 -16.32 5.05 -10.93
C ALA A 157 -15.28 6.10 -10.48
N LEU A 158 -14.72 6.86 -11.43
CA LEU A 158 -13.76 7.93 -11.14
C LEU A 158 -14.40 9.10 -10.38
N MET A 159 -15.67 9.41 -10.64
CA MET A 159 -16.38 10.46 -9.90
C MET A 159 -16.77 10.02 -8.50
N VAL A 160 -17.19 8.77 -8.32
CA VAL A 160 -17.37 8.19 -6.98
C VAL A 160 -16.05 8.25 -6.22
N PHE A 161 -14.93 7.87 -6.86
CA PHE A 161 -13.60 7.99 -6.29
C PHE A 161 -13.26 9.43 -5.87
N PHE A 162 -13.54 10.42 -6.73
CA PHE A 162 -13.38 11.84 -6.43
C PHE A 162 -14.15 12.24 -5.16
N PHE A 163 -15.45 11.98 -5.12
CA PHE A 163 -16.28 12.38 -3.98
C PHE A 163 -16.00 11.57 -2.70
N ALA A 164 -15.67 10.29 -2.81
CA ALA A 164 -15.38 9.40 -1.68
C ALA A 164 -14.05 9.73 -0.99
N THR A 165 -13.10 10.31 -1.74
CA THR A 165 -11.76 10.62 -1.24
C THR A 165 -11.51 12.14 -1.10
N ASN A 166 -12.59 12.91 -0.97
CA ASN A 166 -12.57 14.36 -0.73
C ASN A 166 -11.85 15.15 -1.85
N GLY A 167 -12.28 14.94 -3.10
CA GLY A 167 -11.75 15.54 -4.33
C GLY A 167 -11.40 17.02 -4.25
N ASN A 168 -12.29 17.83 -3.68
CA ASN A 168 -12.10 19.28 -3.52
C ASN A 168 -10.92 19.66 -2.59
N GLY A 169 -10.40 18.71 -1.80
CA GLY A 169 -9.27 18.89 -0.88
C GLY A 169 -7.94 18.35 -1.40
N TRP A 170 -7.93 17.73 -2.58
CA TRP A 170 -6.71 17.19 -3.17
C TRP A 170 -5.73 18.30 -3.58
N THR A 171 -4.45 17.96 -3.69
CA THR A 171 -3.41 18.87 -4.21
C THR A 171 -2.97 18.46 -5.62
N MET A 172 -2.56 19.44 -6.44
CA MET A 172 -2.05 19.22 -7.81
C MET A 172 -3.08 18.56 -8.74
N VAL A 173 -4.28 19.15 -8.79
CA VAL A 173 -5.48 18.61 -9.44
C VAL A 173 -5.99 19.44 -10.62
N GLU A 174 -5.09 20.15 -11.30
CA GLU A 174 -5.41 21.17 -12.33
C GLU A 174 -6.46 20.75 -13.38
N THR A 175 -6.58 19.46 -13.68
CA THR A 175 -7.54 18.91 -14.65
C THR A 175 -8.81 18.31 -14.04
N TRP A 176 -8.81 18.01 -12.73
CA TRP A 176 -10.00 17.53 -12.02
C TRP A 176 -10.90 18.68 -11.56
N ASP A 177 -10.48 19.93 -11.74
CA ASP A 177 -11.33 21.11 -11.52
C ASP A 177 -12.20 21.41 -12.76
N GLU A 178 -11.79 20.96 -13.94
CA GLU A 178 -12.49 21.07 -15.22
C GLU A 178 -13.20 19.76 -15.61
N LEU A 179 -13.95 19.17 -14.67
CA LEU A 179 -14.59 17.85 -14.83
C LEU A 179 -15.53 17.76 -16.05
N THR A 180 -16.07 18.89 -16.52
CA THR A 180 -17.17 18.92 -17.49
C THR A 180 -16.68 18.89 -18.93
N GLY A 181 -17.23 17.98 -19.75
CA GLY A 181 -17.07 18.03 -21.20
C GLY A 181 -15.69 17.60 -21.74
N THR A 182 -14.76 17.18 -20.86
CA THR A 182 -13.46 16.61 -21.20
C THR A 182 -13.43 15.13 -20.85
N SER A 183 -12.74 14.32 -21.67
CA SER A 183 -12.58 12.89 -21.40
C SER A 183 -11.78 12.67 -20.10
N GLU A 184 -12.19 11.69 -19.31
CA GLU A 184 -11.51 11.25 -18.10
C GLU A 184 -10.05 10.86 -18.33
N CYS A 185 -9.68 10.50 -19.56
CA CYS A 185 -8.29 10.25 -19.95
C CYS A 185 -7.40 11.51 -19.95
N SER A 186 -7.99 12.69 -19.77
CA SER A 186 -7.25 13.95 -19.56
C SER A 186 -7.05 14.29 -18.08
N PHE A 187 -7.64 13.52 -17.17
CA PHE A 187 -7.50 13.78 -15.74
C PHE A 187 -6.09 13.43 -15.26
N SER A 188 -5.52 14.30 -14.42
CA SER A 188 -4.21 14.14 -13.80
C SER A 188 -4.18 12.83 -13.03
N GLY A 189 -3.20 11.99 -13.35
CA GLY A 189 -3.05 10.66 -12.77
C GLY A 189 -3.92 9.57 -13.42
N ILE A 190 -4.65 9.85 -14.50
CA ILE A 190 -5.36 8.85 -15.29
C ILE A 190 -4.63 8.61 -16.61
N ASP A 191 -4.29 7.36 -16.89
CA ASP A 191 -3.82 6.93 -18.21
C ASP A 191 -4.87 6.05 -18.87
N CYS A 192 -5.02 6.24 -20.18
CA CYS A 192 -5.90 5.43 -21.02
C CYS A 192 -5.14 4.75 -22.15
N ASP A 193 -5.66 3.62 -22.60
CA ASP A 193 -5.16 2.97 -23.80
C ASP A 193 -5.67 3.61 -25.10
N SER A 194 -5.27 3.06 -26.24
CA SER A 194 -5.67 3.55 -27.58
C SER A 194 -7.17 3.46 -27.86
N LYS A 195 -7.95 2.81 -26.99
CA LYS A 195 -9.42 2.70 -27.08
C LYS A 195 -10.11 3.55 -26.01
N MET A 196 -9.40 4.48 -25.37
CA MET A 196 -9.90 5.39 -24.33
C MET A 196 -10.37 4.67 -23.06
N ARG A 197 -9.82 3.48 -22.77
CA ARG A 197 -10.15 2.73 -21.54
C ARG A 197 -9.12 3.05 -20.47
N VAL A 198 -9.57 3.32 -19.25
CA VAL A 198 -8.68 3.61 -18.11
C VAL A 198 -7.82 2.39 -17.79
N ILE A 199 -6.49 2.56 -17.87
CA ILE A 199 -5.49 1.55 -17.56
C ILE A 199 -4.64 1.92 -16.34
N ALA A 200 -4.57 3.19 -15.95
CA ALA A 200 -3.90 3.60 -14.72
C ALA A 200 -4.71 4.63 -13.91
N LEU A 201 -4.69 4.47 -12.59
CA LEU A 201 -5.12 5.46 -11.59
C LEU A 201 -3.97 5.69 -10.61
N SER A 202 -3.24 6.79 -10.82
CA SER A 202 -1.97 7.12 -10.16
C SER A 202 -2.08 8.45 -9.41
N MET A 203 -2.59 8.37 -8.17
CA MET A 203 -2.96 9.49 -7.30
C MET A 203 -2.07 9.63 -6.05
N SER A 204 -0.81 9.18 -6.12
CA SER A 204 0.14 9.24 -5.00
C SER A 204 0.41 10.67 -4.53
N ALA A 205 0.59 10.87 -3.23
CA ALA A 205 1.02 12.14 -2.62
C ALA A 205 0.12 13.36 -2.94
N ARG A 206 -1.20 13.17 -3.00
CA ARG A 206 -2.17 14.22 -3.37
C ARG A 206 -3.16 14.59 -2.26
N ARG A 207 -2.90 14.18 -1.01
CA ARG A 207 -3.76 14.43 0.18
C ARG A 207 -5.18 13.85 0.04
N LEU A 208 -5.33 12.74 -0.67
CA LEU A 208 -6.62 12.04 -0.73
C LEU A 208 -7.01 11.60 0.68
N SER A 209 -8.26 11.87 1.09
CA SER A 209 -8.76 11.55 2.45
C SER A 209 -10.16 10.97 2.37
N GLY A 210 -10.47 9.95 3.16
CA GLY A 210 -11.75 9.22 3.06
C GLY A 210 -11.51 7.75 2.73
N THR A 211 -12.44 7.09 2.06
CA THR A 211 -12.35 5.64 1.78
C THR A 211 -12.16 5.37 0.31
N ILE A 212 -11.47 4.27 -0.02
CA ILE A 212 -11.45 3.75 -1.40
C ILE A 212 -12.84 3.14 -1.67
N PRO A 213 -13.60 3.62 -2.67
CA PRO A 213 -14.93 3.09 -2.96
C PRO A 213 -14.87 1.77 -3.75
N GLU A 214 -15.90 0.93 -3.59
CA GLU A 214 -16.04 -0.36 -4.28
C GLU A 214 -16.12 -0.19 -5.82
N GLU A 215 -16.61 0.95 -6.28
CA GLU A 215 -16.75 1.29 -7.70
C GLU A 215 -15.41 1.33 -8.45
N VAL A 216 -14.26 1.47 -7.76
CA VAL A 216 -12.93 1.31 -8.37
C VAL A 216 -12.81 -0.08 -9.04
N GLY A 217 -13.46 -1.10 -8.47
CA GLY A 217 -13.51 -2.46 -9.04
C GLY A 217 -14.15 -2.54 -10.43
N VAL A 218 -14.92 -1.53 -10.85
CA VAL A 218 -15.56 -1.48 -12.17
C VAL A 218 -14.55 -1.20 -13.30
N LEU A 219 -13.37 -0.66 -12.97
CA LEU A 219 -12.29 -0.36 -13.91
C LEU A 219 -11.59 -1.65 -14.40
N SER A 220 -12.32 -2.48 -15.14
CA SER A 220 -11.87 -3.82 -15.58
C SER A 220 -10.63 -3.85 -16.48
N TYR A 221 -10.20 -2.69 -17.00
CA TYR A 221 -8.99 -2.53 -17.79
C TYR A 221 -7.80 -2.03 -16.99
N LEU A 222 -7.97 -1.74 -15.69
CA LEU A 222 -6.94 -1.17 -14.83
C LEU A 222 -5.76 -2.12 -14.67
N GLU A 223 -4.59 -1.64 -15.06
CA GLU A 223 -3.29 -2.33 -14.94
C GLU A 223 -2.47 -1.75 -13.79
N THR A 224 -2.65 -0.46 -13.49
CA THR A 224 -1.89 0.25 -12.45
C THR A 224 -2.82 1.00 -11.51
N LEU A 225 -2.73 0.69 -10.21
CA LEU A 225 -3.39 1.43 -9.15
C LEU A 225 -2.35 1.88 -8.12
N ILE A 226 -2.08 3.18 -8.07
CA ILE A 226 -1.10 3.79 -7.16
C ILE A 226 -1.79 4.90 -6.37
N LEU A 227 -2.11 4.64 -5.11
CA LEU A 227 -2.76 5.55 -4.18
C LEU A 227 -1.88 5.88 -2.97
N GLY A 228 -0.58 5.54 -3.02
CA GLY A 228 0.32 5.66 -1.88
C GLY A 228 0.52 7.09 -1.36
N ARG A 229 1.01 7.23 -0.14
CA ARG A 229 1.34 8.54 0.50
C ARG A 229 0.14 9.49 0.55
N ASN A 230 -1.00 9.02 1.03
CA ASN A 230 -2.23 9.81 1.21
C ASN A 230 -2.81 9.60 2.63
N ASP A 231 -3.99 10.15 2.90
CA ASP A 231 -4.73 10.01 4.16
C ASP A 231 -5.95 9.06 4.02
N LEU A 232 -5.90 8.10 3.08
CA LEU A 232 -6.99 7.13 2.87
C LEU A 232 -7.14 6.20 4.07
N GLN A 233 -8.38 5.90 4.44
CA GLN A 233 -8.75 5.07 5.60
C GLN A 233 -9.77 3.99 5.21
N GLY A 234 -10.08 3.11 6.15
CA GLY A 234 -10.98 1.96 5.93
C GLY A 234 -10.26 0.76 5.31
N SER A 235 -11.03 -0.20 4.82
CA SER A 235 -10.50 -1.41 4.17
C SER A 235 -10.18 -1.19 2.69
N ILE A 236 -9.34 -2.05 2.12
CA ILE A 236 -9.24 -2.20 0.67
C ILE A 236 -10.48 -2.95 0.18
N PRO A 237 -11.30 -2.37 -0.72
CA PRO A 237 -12.46 -3.05 -1.31
C PRO A 237 -12.07 -4.33 -2.06
N SER A 238 -12.74 -5.46 -1.78
CA SER A 238 -12.46 -6.72 -2.47
C SER A 238 -12.92 -6.71 -3.93
N SER A 239 -13.84 -5.82 -4.29
CA SER A 239 -14.22 -5.52 -5.68
C SER A 239 -13.03 -5.12 -6.56
N ILE A 240 -12.00 -4.49 -5.99
CA ILE A 240 -10.77 -4.18 -6.75
C ILE A 240 -10.10 -5.47 -7.18
N PHE A 241 -10.00 -6.44 -6.27
CA PHE A 241 -9.37 -7.72 -6.56
C PHE A 241 -10.20 -8.58 -7.50
N THR A 242 -11.53 -8.57 -7.38
CA THR A 242 -12.42 -9.38 -8.24
C THR A 242 -12.69 -8.73 -9.59
N GLY A 243 -12.71 -7.40 -9.69
CA GLY A 243 -13.04 -6.66 -10.90
C GLY A 243 -11.85 -6.23 -11.75
N CYS A 244 -10.72 -5.83 -11.12
CA CYS A 244 -9.55 -5.32 -11.83
C CYS A 244 -8.53 -6.43 -12.16
N GLN A 245 -8.98 -7.47 -12.88
CA GLN A 245 -8.19 -8.69 -13.17
C GLN A 245 -6.93 -8.48 -14.04
N ARG A 246 -6.70 -7.26 -14.52
CA ARG A 246 -5.51 -6.87 -15.28
C ARG A 246 -4.44 -6.20 -14.44
N LEU A 247 -4.66 -6.00 -13.14
CA LEU A 247 -3.71 -5.32 -12.27
C LEU A 247 -2.33 -5.99 -12.33
N VAL A 248 -1.35 -5.16 -12.66
CA VAL A 248 0.09 -5.45 -12.67
C VAL A 248 0.75 -4.77 -11.47
N ARG A 249 0.32 -3.56 -11.13
CA ARG A 249 0.86 -2.78 -10.02
C ARG A 249 -0.25 -2.30 -9.08
N PHE A 250 -0.13 -2.67 -7.81
CA PHE A 250 -1.00 -2.24 -6.74
C PHE A 250 -0.16 -1.65 -5.60
N ASP A 251 -0.28 -0.34 -5.40
CA ASP A 251 0.43 0.40 -4.36
C ASP A 251 -0.54 1.30 -3.60
N VAL A 252 -0.75 0.98 -2.33
CA VAL A 252 -1.59 1.77 -1.41
C VAL A 252 -0.83 2.12 -0.13
N GLY A 253 0.51 2.01 -0.15
CA GLY A 253 1.33 2.23 1.04
C GLY A 253 1.27 3.66 1.57
N PHE A 254 1.69 3.88 2.81
CA PHE A 254 1.68 5.19 3.46
C PHE A 254 0.27 5.81 3.46
N ASN A 255 -0.68 5.06 3.99
CA ASN A 255 -2.08 5.46 4.19
C ASN A 255 -2.55 4.99 5.57
N ARG A 256 -3.77 5.35 5.97
CA ARG A 256 -4.44 4.90 7.21
C ARG A 256 -5.37 3.70 6.97
N LEU A 257 -5.13 2.94 5.90
CA LEU A 257 -5.90 1.75 5.55
C LEU A 257 -5.75 0.70 6.65
N SER A 258 -6.83 -0.03 6.94
CA SER A 258 -6.90 -1.03 8.00
C SER A 258 -7.65 -2.28 7.53
N SER A 259 -8.04 -3.16 8.46
CA SER A 259 -8.67 -4.47 8.18
C SER A 259 -7.69 -5.50 7.60
N THR A 260 -8.21 -6.67 7.24
CA THR A 260 -7.45 -7.78 6.68
C THR A 260 -7.24 -7.65 5.18
N LEU A 261 -6.16 -8.26 4.66
CA LEU A 261 -6.00 -8.47 3.23
C LEU A 261 -6.93 -9.59 2.76
N SER A 262 -7.89 -9.27 1.90
CA SER A 262 -8.93 -10.23 1.49
C SER A 262 -8.35 -11.38 0.64
N THR A 263 -8.98 -12.55 0.70
CA THR A 263 -8.51 -13.77 0.01
C THR A 263 -8.63 -13.65 -1.52
N GLU A 264 -9.46 -12.76 -2.00
CA GLU A 264 -9.67 -12.44 -3.41
C GLU A 264 -8.41 -11.87 -4.07
N ILE A 265 -7.44 -11.35 -3.31
CA ILE A 265 -6.18 -10.87 -3.88
C ILE A 265 -5.47 -11.95 -4.71
N GLY A 266 -5.62 -13.22 -4.34
CA GLY A 266 -5.05 -14.35 -5.08
C GLY A 266 -5.65 -14.60 -6.47
N THR A 267 -6.68 -13.84 -6.86
CA THR A 267 -7.24 -13.85 -8.23
C THR A 267 -6.43 -12.98 -9.19
N LEU A 268 -5.66 -12.01 -8.70
CA LEU A 268 -4.85 -11.08 -9.51
C LEU A 268 -3.58 -11.74 -10.06
N VAL A 269 -3.73 -12.79 -10.87
CA VAL A 269 -2.61 -13.63 -11.34
C VAL A 269 -1.55 -12.90 -12.18
N ASN A 270 -1.85 -11.69 -12.67
CA ASN A 270 -0.93 -10.82 -13.41
C ASN A 270 -0.14 -9.86 -12.51
N LEU A 271 -0.42 -9.82 -11.21
CA LEU A 271 0.16 -8.86 -10.29
C LEU A 271 1.67 -9.07 -10.15
N GLN A 272 2.43 -7.99 -10.39
CA GLN A 272 3.88 -7.96 -10.33
C GLN A 272 4.38 -7.14 -9.14
N VAL A 273 3.65 -6.08 -8.75
CA VAL A 273 4.06 -5.19 -7.66
C VAL A 273 2.92 -5.07 -6.66
N LEU A 274 3.21 -5.42 -5.41
CA LEU A 274 2.29 -5.32 -4.28
C LEU A 274 2.94 -4.54 -3.14
N LEU A 275 2.52 -3.28 -2.96
CA LEU A 275 3.03 -2.40 -1.91
C LEU A 275 1.89 -1.94 -1.00
N VAL A 276 1.93 -2.38 0.26
CA VAL A 276 0.96 -1.99 1.29
C VAL A 276 1.64 -1.46 2.56
N SER A 277 2.94 -1.15 2.46
CA SER A 277 3.78 -0.69 3.57
C SER A 277 3.22 0.57 4.23
N SER A 278 3.42 0.72 5.55
CA SER A 278 2.99 1.87 6.35
C SER A 278 1.48 2.05 6.29
N THR A 279 0.76 0.98 6.62
CA THR A 279 -0.69 0.93 6.78
C THR A 279 -1.04 0.14 8.05
N SER A 280 -2.29 0.26 8.52
CA SER A 280 -2.81 -0.51 9.65
C SER A 280 -3.44 -1.85 9.23
N ILE A 281 -3.15 -2.35 8.03
CA ILE A 281 -3.64 -3.64 7.54
C ILE A 281 -3.12 -4.75 8.46
N SER A 282 -3.98 -5.66 8.87
CA SER A 282 -3.73 -6.60 9.95
C SER A 282 -4.12 -8.05 9.64
N GLY A 283 -3.67 -8.98 10.49
CA GLY A 283 -4.10 -10.38 10.46
C GLY A 283 -3.34 -11.22 9.44
N PRO A 284 -3.69 -12.51 9.31
CA PRO A 284 -2.87 -13.47 8.56
C PRO A 284 -2.83 -13.16 7.06
N LEU A 285 -1.67 -13.35 6.45
CA LEU A 285 -1.52 -13.38 5.00
C LEU A 285 -2.46 -14.45 4.40
N PRO A 286 -3.31 -14.10 3.42
CA PRO A 286 -4.26 -15.05 2.87
C PRO A 286 -3.53 -16.13 2.05
N GLU A 287 -3.91 -17.40 2.24
CA GLU A 287 -3.26 -18.55 1.57
C GLU A 287 -3.25 -18.43 0.04
N SER A 288 -4.27 -17.79 -0.53
CA SER A 288 -4.41 -17.50 -1.96
C SER A 288 -3.31 -16.58 -2.51
N LEU A 289 -2.59 -15.84 -1.66
CA LEU A 289 -1.46 -14.99 -2.07
C LEU A 289 -0.33 -15.82 -2.73
N LYS A 290 -0.25 -17.12 -2.43
CA LYS A 290 0.67 -18.07 -3.11
C LYS A 290 0.38 -18.21 -4.61
N ASN A 291 -0.81 -17.86 -5.08
CA ASN A 291 -1.19 -17.95 -6.48
C ASN A 291 -0.52 -16.87 -7.35
N LEU A 292 0.03 -15.81 -6.73
CA LEU A 292 0.58 -14.65 -7.42
C LEU A 292 1.99 -14.90 -7.97
N SER A 293 2.10 -15.82 -8.92
CA SER A 293 3.37 -16.31 -9.49
C SER A 293 4.17 -15.27 -10.30
N GLN A 294 3.54 -14.13 -10.65
CA GLN A 294 4.16 -13.05 -11.41
C GLN A 294 4.78 -11.97 -10.52
N LEU A 295 4.69 -12.09 -9.19
CA LEU A 295 5.24 -11.09 -8.27
C LEU A 295 6.75 -10.89 -8.48
N LEU A 296 7.11 -9.63 -8.65
CA LEU A 296 8.47 -9.11 -8.79
C LEU A 296 8.88 -8.30 -7.56
N SER A 297 7.93 -7.58 -6.94
CA SER A 297 8.20 -6.73 -5.78
C SER A 297 7.08 -6.81 -4.74
N VAL A 298 7.47 -7.06 -3.49
CA VAL A 298 6.56 -7.08 -2.34
C VAL A 298 7.12 -6.21 -1.23
N GLY A 299 6.28 -5.31 -0.71
CA GLY A 299 6.63 -4.39 0.37
C GLY A 299 5.60 -4.39 1.48
N PHE A 300 5.92 -5.07 2.58
CA PHE A 300 5.15 -5.14 3.83
C PHE A 300 6.01 -4.58 4.97
N VAL A 301 6.26 -3.27 4.98
CA VAL A 301 7.01 -2.62 6.05
C VAL A 301 6.04 -1.77 6.87
N ARG A 302 6.06 -1.84 8.20
CA ARG A 302 5.15 -1.15 9.12
C ARG A 302 3.70 -1.47 8.83
N THR A 303 3.39 -2.76 8.86
CA THR A 303 2.03 -3.32 8.76
C THR A 303 1.77 -4.29 9.91
N ASN A 304 0.51 -4.59 10.22
CA ASN A 304 0.14 -5.54 11.28
C ASN A 304 -0.20 -6.93 10.70
N LEU A 305 0.31 -7.25 9.51
CA LEU A 305 0.10 -8.54 8.85
C LEU A 305 0.76 -9.65 9.68
N GLU A 306 0.25 -10.87 9.59
CA GLU A 306 0.74 -12.04 10.33
C GLU A 306 0.93 -13.25 9.39
N GLY A 307 1.51 -14.34 9.89
CA GLY A 307 1.79 -15.56 9.12
C GLY A 307 3.18 -15.63 8.45
N PRO A 308 3.74 -16.84 8.29
CA PRO A 308 5.15 -17.06 7.92
C PRO A 308 5.44 -16.62 6.47
N ILE A 309 5.83 -15.37 6.26
CA ILE A 309 6.02 -14.75 4.93
C ILE A 309 6.90 -15.59 3.97
N PHE A 310 7.96 -16.21 4.46
CA PHE A 310 8.83 -17.02 3.59
C PHE A 310 8.15 -18.28 3.03
N ASP A 311 7.09 -18.80 3.66
CA ASP A 311 6.27 -19.89 3.09
C ASP A 311 5.53 -19.46 1.82
N PHE A 312 5.28 -18.15 1.68
CA PHE A 312 4.67 -17.53 0.51
C PHE A 312 5.73 -17.15 -0.52
N VAL A 313 6.81 -16.50 -0.09
CA VAL A 313 7.90 -16.02 -0.97
C VAL A 313 8.50 -17.16 -1.81
N GLN A 314 8.64 -18.37 -1.24
CA GLN A 314 9.11 -19.55 -1.99
C GLN A 314 8.22 -19.96 -3.17
N ARG A 315 7.00 -19.41 -3.29
CA ARG A 315 6.05 -19.64 -4.40
C ARG A 315 6.11 -18.55 -5.47
N TRP A 316 6.95 -17.53 -5.31
CA TRP A 316 7.09 -16.43 -6.26
C TRP A 316 8.45 -16.50 -6.97
N PRO A 317 8.61 -17.34 -8.01
CA PRO A 317 9.91 -17.62 -8.64
C PRO A 317 10.55 -16.40 -9.33
N ASN A 318 9.76 -15.36 -9.59
CA ASN A 318 10.20 -14.15 -10.27
C ASN A 318 10.52 -13.00 -9.32
N ILE A 319 10.39 -13.21 -8.00
CA ILE A 319 10.59 -12.15 -7.01
C ILE A 319 11.99 -11.56 -7.12
N ARG A 320 12.06 -10.22 -7.10
CA ARG A 320 13.27 -9.42 -7.25
C ARG A 320 13.49 -8.51 -6.04
N ALA A 321 12.43 -7.97 -5.49
CA ALA A 321 12.51 -7.07 -4.35
C ALA A 321 11.57 -7.53 -3.23
N LEU A 322 12.13 -7.68 -2.03
CA LEU A 322 11.39 -8.01 -0.83
C LEU A 322 11.76 -7.02 0.26
N LEU A 323 10.78 -6.24 0.71
CA LEU A 323 10.92 -5.28 1.80
C LEU A 323 9.96 -5.68 2.92
N LEU A 324 10.51 -6.11 4.05
CA LEU A 324 9.76 -6.63 5.19
C LEU A 324 10.31 -6.06 6.49
N ASP A 325 9.45 -5.90 7.49
CA ASP A 325 9.87 -5.62 8.86
C ASP A 325 9.21 -6.51 9.92
N GLY A 326 9.75 -6.44 11.14
CA GLY A 326 9.42 -7.29 12.29
C GLY A 326 8.03 -7.05 12.86
N SER A 327 7.24 -6.15 12.24
CA SER A 327 5.81 -6.04 12.51
C SER A 327 5.02 -7.21 11.92
N ASN A 328 5.62 -7.97 10.99
CA ASN A 328 4.87 -8.92 10.18
C ASN A 328 4.89 -10.37 10.64
N VAL A 329 6.00 -10.88 11.17
CA VAL A 329 6.17 -12.29 11.58
C VAL A 329 7.60 -12.64 11.92
N ASN A 330 7.84 -13.89 12.33
CA ASN A 330 9.14 -14.54 12.27
C ASN A 330 9.87 -14.28 10.93
N LEU A 331 10.96 -13.51 11.00
CA LEU A 331 11.87 -13.18 9.92
C LEU A 331 13.14 -14.06 9.92
N THR A 332 13.09 -15.26 10.52
CA THR A 332 14.12 -16.28 10.26
C THR A 332 14.21 -16.53 8.76
N ILE A 333 15.40 -16.29 8.18
CA ILE A 333 15.66 -16.52 6.75
C ILE A 333 15.87 -18.03 6.54
N PRO A 334 15.00 -18.74 5.80
CA PRO A 334 15.17 -20.17 5.57
C PRO A 334 16.21 -20.45 4.48
N THR A 335 16.75 -21.67 4.44
CA THR A 335 17.74 -22.07 3.41
C THR A 335 17.15 -22.05 2.00
N GLU A 336 15.83 -22.21 1.87
CA GLU A 336 15.08 -22.09 0.61
C GLU A 336 15.21 -20.71 -0.04
N ILE A 337 15.67 -19.67 0.68
CA ILE A 337 15.95 -18.36 0.10
C ILE A 337 16.87 -18.47 -1.13
N GLY A 338 17.83 -19.41 -1.10
CA GLY A 338 18.77 -19.62 -2.20
C GLY A 338 18.14 -20.10 -3.51
N LYS A 339 16.83 -20.44 -3.52
CA LYS A 339 16.08 -20.77 -4.75
C LYS A 339 15.62 -19.52 -5.51
N LEU A 340 15.62 -18.35 -4.87
CA LEU A 340 15.09 -17.09 -5.44
C LEU A 340 16.15 -16.35 -6.27
N THR A 341 16.71 -17.01 -7.28
CA THR A 341 17.88 -16.51 -8.04
C THR A 341 17.63 -15.24 -8.87
N ASN A 342 16.39 -14.73 -8.89
CA ASN A 342 16.03 -13.43 -9.47
C ASN A 342 16.07 -12.28 -8.46
N MET A 343 16.35 -12.54 -7.19
CA MET A 343 16.41 -11.52 -6.14
C MET A 343 17.50 -10.48 -6.44
N GLN A 344 17.11 -9.20 -6.39
CA GLN A 344 17.96 -8.02 -6.56
C GLN A 344 18.05 -7.20 -5.27
N SER A 345 16.98 -7.16 -4.47
CA SER A 345 16.95 -6.39 -3.22
C SER A 345 16.24 -7.18 -2.12
N LEU A 346 16.99 -7.57 -1.09
CA LEU A 346 16.45 -8.19 0.12
C LEU A 346 16.62 -7.21 1.28
N ARG A 347 15.51 -6.69 1.81
CA ARG A 347 15.49 -5.74 2.93
C ARG A 347 14.61 -6.28 4.04
N LEU A 348 15.23 -6.62 5.16
CA LEU A 348 14.60 -7.21 6.33
C LEU A 348 14.94 -6.34 7.53
N HIS A 349 13.93 -5.78 8.19
CA HIS A 349 14.09 -5.00 9.41
C HIS A 349 13.42 -5.72 10.58
N ALA A 350 14.13 -6.62 11.27
CA ALA A 350 13.56 -7.42 12.33
C ALA A 350 13.53 -6.69 13.68
N LEU A 351 12.43 -6.85 14.41
CA LEU A 351 12.23 -6.33 15.76
C LEU A 351 11.79 -7.46 16.69
N GLY A 352 12.13 -7.36 17.98
CA GLY A 352 11.58 -8.22 19.03
C GLY A 352 12.30 -9.56 19.19
N THR A 353 11.66 -10.67 18.82
CA THR A 353 12.20 -12.05 18.99
C THR A 353 12.42 -12.77 17.66
N HIS A 354 12.17 -12.10 16.55
CA HIS A 354 12.20 -12.66 15.22
C HIS A 354 13.60 -12.51 14.64
N GLY A 355 14.32 -13.60 14.41
CA GLY A 355 15.72 -13.56 13.98
C GLY A 355 16.26 -14.95 13.71
N GLY A 356 17.58 -15.09 13.70
CA GLY A 356 18.29 -16.33 13.38
C GLY A 356 19.64 -16.03 12.77
N SER A 357 20.27 -17.04 12.15
CA SER A 357 21.48 -16.83 11.36
C SER A 357 21.16 -16.51 9.91
N ILE A 358 22.08 -15.80 9.26
CA ILE A 358 22.04 -15.62 7.81
C ILE A 358 22.51 -16.94 7.17
N PRO A 359 21.65 -17.65 6.41
CA PRO A 359 22.01 -18.94 5.82
C PRO A 359 23.04 -18.76 4.70
N SER A 360 23.94 -19.75 4.53
CA SER A 360 24.97 -19.73 3.48
C SER A 360 24.40 -19.67 2.06
N GLU A 361 23.16 -20.13 1.89
CA GLU A 361 22.38 -20.15 0.66
C GLU A 361 22.06 -18.74 0.14
N ILE A 362 22.25 -17.69 0.95
CA ILE A 362 22.21 -16.30 0.49
C ILE A 362 23.21 -16.08 -0.66
N GLY A 363 24.34 -16.79 -0.65
CA GLY A 363 25.35 -16.72 -1.71
C GLY A 363 24.92 -17.29 -3.06
N ASN A 364 23.71 -17.87 -3.18
CA ASN A 364 23.13 -18.29 -4.46
C ASN A 364 22.33 -17.17 -5.16
N LEU A 365 22.14 -16.03 -4.51
CA LEU A 365 21.41 -14.89 -5.04
C LEU A 365 22.30 -14.00 -5.92
N GLU A 366 22.92 -14.55 -6.97
CA GLU A 366 23.96 -13.88 -7.77
C GLU A 366 23.53 -12.54 -8.41
N LYS A 367 22.23 -12.26 -8.50
CA LYS A 367 21.67 -10.98 -8.97
C LYS A 367 21.45 -9.95 -7.87
N LEU A 368 21.78 -10.27 -6.62
CA LEU A 368 21.52 -9.41 -5.47
C LEU A 368 22.41 -8.16 -5.55
N GLU A 369 21.77 -7.00 -5.52
CA GLU A 369 22.39 -5.67 -5.55
C GLU A 369 22.36 -5.05 -4.16
N HIS A 370 21.25 -5.22 -3.43
CA HIS A 370 21.05 -4.66 -2.09
C HIS A 370 20.72 -5.75 -1.07
N LEU A 371 21.53 -5.84 -0.02
CA LEU A 371 21.27 -6.68 1.16
C LEU A 371 21.17 -5.78 2.39
N VAL A 372 19.97 -5.64 2.94
CA VAL A 372 19.72 -4.90 4.19
C VAL A 372 19.10 -5.86 5.20
N ILE A 373 19.80 -6.09 6.30
CA ILE A 373 19.35 -6.89 7.43
C ILE A 373 19.58 -6.04 8.68
N GLU A 374 18.52 -5.44 9.18
CA GLU A 374 18.57 -4.64 10.41
C GLU A 374 17.81 -5.38 11.51
N GLY A 375 18.24 -5.27 12.76
CA GLY A 375 17.45 -5.77 13.89
C GLY A 375 18.21 -6.53 14.96
N THR A 376 17.72 -6.44 16.20
CA THR A 376 18.42 -6.81 17.45
C THR A 376 18.52 -8.31 17.73
N THR A 377 18.15 -9.15 16.76
CA THR A 377 17.86 -10.57 16.96
C THR A 377 18.58 -11.49 15.98
N TYR A 378 19.21 -10.96 14.92
CA TYR A 378 20.05 -11.77 14.05
C TYR A 378 21.36 -12.13 14.76
N THR A 379 21.75 -13.40 14.67
CA THR A 379 22.87 -14.01 15.41
C THR A 379 23.76 -14.84 14.49
N GLY A 380 24.86 -15.38 15.03
CA GLY A 380 25.82 -16.15 14.23
C GLY A 380 26.71 -15.23 13.40
N SER A 381 27.47 -15.80 12.47
CA SER A 381 28.44 -15.05 11.66
C SER A 381 27.90 -14.67 10.29
N ILE A 382 28.51 -13.66 9.67
CA ILE A 382 28.30 -13.37 8.25
C ILE A 382 28.87 -14.56 7.44
N PRO A 383 28.08 -15.23 6.59
CA PRO A 383 28.55 -16.39 5.84
C PRO A 383 29.56 -15.96 4.75
N SER A 384 30.66 -16.69 4.61
CA SER A 384 31.67 -16.40 3.58
C SER A 384 31.15 -16.48 2.15
N GLN A 385 30.05 -17.21 1.92
CA GLN A 385 29.38 -17.29 0.63
C GLN A 385 28.85 -15.93 0.14
N ILE A 386 28.75 -14.91 1.00
CA ILE A 386 28.40 -13.54 0.59
C ILE A 386 29.36 -13.00 -0.48
N GLY A 387 30.63 -13.42 -0.49
CA GLY A 387 31.61 -13.02 -1.51
C GLY A 387 31.28 -13.51 -2.93
N LYS A 388 30.34 -14.44 -3.11
CA LYS A 388 29.89 -14.85 -4.45
C LYS A 388 29.01 -13.80 -5.14
N LEU A 389 28.49 -12.82 -4.40
CA LEU A 389 27.45 -11.90 -4.85
C LEU A 389 28.05 -10.65 -5.53
N SER A 390 28.72 -10.84 -6.66
CA SER A 390 29.51 -9.79 -7.34
C SER A 390 28.73 -8.55 -7.80
N ASN A 391 27.40 -8.61 -7.83
CA ASN A 391 26.52 -7.48 -8.14
C ASN A 391 26.15 -6.63 -6.92
N LEU A 392 26.54 -7.01 -5.70
CA LEU A 392 26.24 -6.24 -4.51
C LEU A 392 26.90 -4.87 -4.57
N THR A 393 26.07 -3.83 -4.45
CA THR A 393 26.49 -2.43 -4.33
C THR A 393 26.28 -1.91 -2.91
N TYR A 394 25.36 -2.51 -2.16
CA TYR A 394 25.03 -2.07 -0.82
C TYR A 394 24.77 -3.24 0.13
N ILE A 395 25.55 -3.28 1.21
CA ILE A 395 25.33 -4.17 2.36
C ILE A 395 25.09 -3.31 3.59
N ARG A 396 23.96 -3.52 4.26
CA ARG A 396 23.74 -3.10 5.63
C ARG A 396 23.35 -4.30 6.48
N ILE A 397 24.14 -4.62 7.48
CA ILE A 397 23.84 -5.62 8.50
C ILE A 397 24.04 -4.94 9.85
N SER A 398 23.01 -4.36 10.45
CA SER A 398 23.18 -3.47 11.61
C SER A 398 22.19 -3.70 12.75
N GLY A 399 22.61 -3.29 13.94
CA GLY A 399 21.78 -3.31 15.14
C GLY A 399 21.39 -4.72 15.57
N GLY A 400 22.29 -5.70 15.43
CA GLY A 400 22.07 -7.13 15.70
C GLY A 400 23.06 -7.74 16.70
N LEU A 401 23.03 -9.06 16.83
CA LEU A 401 23.93 -9.88 17.66
C LEU A 401 24.84 -10.75 16.80
N ILE A 402 25.22 -10.25 15.61
CA ILE A 402 26.11 -10.96 14.70
C ILE A 402 27.50 -11.04 15.33
N THR A 403 28.09 -12.23 15.35
CA THR A 403 29.38 -12.54 15.98
C THR A 403 30.41 -13.07 14.98
N GLY A 404 31.65 -13.23 15.44
CA GLY A 404 32.76 -13.73 14.62
C GLY A 404 33.38 -12.65 13.76
N THR A 405 34.26 -13.07 12.84
CA THR A 405 35.06 -12.15 12.04
C THR A 405 34.35 -11.71 10.76
N LEU A 406 34.77 -10.57 10.23
CA LEU A 406 34.39 -10.13 8.89
C LEU A 406 35.02 -11.09 7.85
N PRO A 407 34.24 -11.86 7.06
CA PRO A 407 34.80 -12.82 6.11
C PRO A 407 35.67 -12.12 5.06
N THR A 408 36.86 -12.68 4.80
CA THR A 408 37.81 -12.10 3.85
C THR A 408 37.27 -12.11 2.42
N GLU A 409 36.32 -13.00 2.11
CA GLU A 409 35.63 -13.06 0.83
C GLU A 409 34.83 -11.79 0.50
N ILE A 410 34.53 -10.91 1.46
CA ILE A 410 33.93 -9.59 1.16
C ILE A 410 34.81 -8.77 0.22
N ALA A 411 36.13 -8.95 0.24
CA ALA A 411 37.06 -8.29 -0.68
C ALA A 411 36.86 -8.67 -2.16
N SER A 412 36.06 -9.69 -2.47
CA SER A 412 35.71 -10.08 -3.85
C SER A 412 34.53 -9.28 -4.43
N LEU A 413 33.83 -8.50 -3.61
CA LEU A 413 32.65 -7.71 -4.00
C LEU A 413 33.04 -6.39 -4.67
N THR A 414 33.72 -6.48 -5.82
CA THR A 414 34.31 -5.29 -6.50
C THR A 414 33.33 -4.18 -6.90
N SER A 415 32.02 -4.46 -6.94
CA SER A 415 30.94 -3.48 -7.18
C SER A 415 30.44 -2.78 -5.91
N LEU A 416 30.94 -3.15 -4.73
CA LEU A 416 30.42 -2.69 -3.45
C LEU A 416 30.74 -1.20 -3.22
N GLU A 417 29.70 -0.40 -3.03
CA GLU A 417 29.80 1.04 -2.82
C GLU A 417 29.67 1.42 -1.34
N ARG A 418 28.85 0.67 -0.59
CA ARG A 418 28.59 0.92 0.83
C ARG A 418 28.54 -0.39 1.62
N LEU A 419 29.30 -0.43 2.71
CA LEU A 419 29.31 -1.53 3.68
C LEU A 419 29.08 -0.99 5.08
N ASP A 420 27.90 -1.28 5.63
CA ASP A 420 27.47 -0.85 6.95
C ASP A 420 27.22 -2.07 7.84
N LEU A 421 28.03 -2.21 8.88
CA LEU A 421 28.02 -3.32 9.84
C LEU A 421 27.86 -2.81 11.28
N MET A 422 27.39 -1.58 11.45
CA MET A 422 27.36 -0.93 12.75
C MET A 422 26.51 -1.68 13.78
N ASP A 423 26.86 -1.51 15.06
CA ASP A 423 26.10 -2.02 16.21
C ASP A 423 25.87 -3.54 16.14
N ASN A 424 26.97 -4.31 16.13
CA ASN A 424 26.97 -5.78 16.22
C ASN A 424 28.06 -6.27 17.20
N ASN A 425 28.31 -7.58 17.24
CA ASN A 425 29.33 -8.21 18.06
C ASN A 425 30.48 -8.80 17.22
N LEU A 426 30.76 -8.23 16.04
CA LEU A 426 31.85 -8.70 15.17
C LEU A 426 33.21 -8.43 15.83
N ASP A 427 34.17 -9.34 15.61
CA ASP A 427 35.49 -9.29 16.24
C ASP A 427 36.64 -9.58 15.25
N GLY A 428 37.87 -9.56 15.78
CA GLY A 428 39.09 -9.84 15.03
C GLY A 428 39.65 -8.64 14.27
N ASP A 429 40.64 -8.93 13.41
CA ASP A 429 41.31 -7.93 12.59
C ASP A 429 40.58 -7.71 11.26
N ILE A 430 40.65 -6.48 10.74
CA ILE A 430 40.10 -6.11 9.44
C ILE A 430 41.13 -6.39 8.35
N SER A 431 40.80 -7.26 7.39
CA SER A 431 41.73 -7.62 6.30
C SER A 431 42.11 -6.41 5.43
N ALA A 432 43.39 -6.32 5.08
CA ALA A 432 43.89 -5.35 4.11
C ALA A 432 43.27 -5.49 2.72
N ASP A 433 42.73 -6.68 2.40
CA ASP A 433 42.09 -6.98 1.12
C ASP A 433 40.83 -6.13 0.86
N ILE A 434 40.19 -5.58 1.90
CA ILE A 434 39.08 -4.63 1.72
C ILE A 434 39.51 -3.39 0.95
N GLY A 435 40.82 -3.07 0.98
CA GLY A 435 41.43 -2.07 0.13
C GLY A 435 41.29 -2.31 -1.38
N ASN A 436 40.96 -3.53 -1.80
CA ASN A 436 40.72 -3.88 -3.20
C ASN A 436 39.33 -3.45 -3.70
N LEU A 437 38.45 -2.99 -2.80
CA LEU A 437 37.11 -2.53 -3.15
C LEU A 437 37.17 -1.08 -3.68
N GLU A 438 37.56 -0.93 -4.95
CA GLU A 438 37.80 0.39 -5.57
C GLU A 438 36.55 1.30 -5.61
N GLN A 439 35.34 0.73 -5.58
CA GLN A 439 34.07 1.47 -5.57
C GLN A 439 33.60 1.85 -4.17
N LEU A 440 34.27 1.38 -3.11
CA LEU A 440 33.81 1.56 -1.73
C LEU A 440 33.93 3.03 -1.31
N THR A 441 32.79 3.66 -1.10
CA THR A 441 32.68 5.06 -0.68
C THR A 441 32.41 5.18 0.82
N GLU A 442 31.69 4.22 1.39
CA GLU A 442 31.28 4.23 2.80
C GLU A 442 31.58 2.89 3.47
N PHE A 443 32.30 2.94 4.60
CA PHE A 443 32.61 1.79 5.42
C PHE A 443 32.32 2.09 6.89
N SER A 444 31.29 1.45 7.44
CA SER A 444 30.79 1.69 8.79
C SER A 444 30.86 0.41 9.61
N ILE A 445 31.64 0.44 10.69
CA ILE A 445 31.87 -0.71 11.60
C ILE A 445 31.80 -0.30 13.08
N ALA A 446 31.42 0.95 13.37
CA ALA A 446 31.28 1.44 14.74
C ALA A 446 30.29 0.58 15.55
N GLY A 447 30.48 0.50 16.86
CA GLY A 447 29.69 -0.35 17.74
C GLY A 447 29.97 -1.85 17.53
N ASN A 448 31.23 -2.24 17.38
CA ASN A 448 31.66 -3.66 17.29
C ASN A 448 32.85 -3.95 18.22
N ASN A 449 33.37 -5.18 18.18
CA ASN A 449 34.53 -5.64 18.95
C ASN A 449 35.78 -5.86 18.07
N PHE A 450 35.90 -5.14 16.95
CA PHE A 450 37.08 -5.22 16.09
C PHE A 450 38.32 -4.73 16.84
N GLU A 451 39.45 -5.39 16.60
CA GLU A 451 40.74 -5.05 17.21
C GLU A 451 41.78 -4.66 16.14
N GLY A 452 42.91 -4.15 16.61
CA GLY A 452 44.06 -3.85 15.76
C GLY A 452 43.96 -2.50 15.05
N ARG A 453 44.32 -2.49 13.77
CA ARG A 453 44.57 -1.27 12.98
C ARG A 453 43.86 -1.35 11.65
N LEU A 454 43.21 -0.25 11.26
CA LEU A 454 42.65 -0.13 9.92
C LEU A 454 43.77 -0.12 8.87
N PRO A 455 43.69 -0.99 7.84
CA PRO A 455 44.70 -1.05 6.78
C PRO A 455 44.86 0.31 6.08
N GLY A 456 46.10 0.68 5.71
CA GLY A 456 46.37 1.95 5.04
C GLY A 456 45.70 2.11 3.67
N THR A 457 45.25 1.00 3.07
CA THR A 457 44.45 0.98 1.83
C THR A 457 43.09 1.64 1.98
N PHE A 458 42.60 1.88 3.20
CA PHE A 458 41.33 2.56 3.45
C PHE A 458 41.40 4.08 3.23
N CYS A 459 42.60 4.66 3.06
CA CYS A 459 42.72 6.11 2.90
C CYS A 459 42.07 6.67 1.62
N SER A 460 41.65 5.81 0.68
CA SER A 460 40.87 6.17 -0.50
C SER A 460 39.35 6.18 -0.29
N VAL A 461 38.85 5.59 0.80
CA VAL A 461 37.42 5.54 1.13
C VAL A 461 36.96 6.92 1.61
N GLN A 462 35.80 7.39 1.13
CA GLN A 462 35.33 8.76 1.37
C GLN A 462 34.83 8.96 2.81
N ALA A 463 34.16 7.96 3.37
CA ALA A 463 33.62 8.00 4.72
C ALA A 463 33.90 6.69 5.46
N ILE A 464 34.58 6.79 6.60
CA ILE A 464 34.88 5.65 7.47
C ILE A 464 34.38 5.96 8.87
N PHE A 465 33.51 5.10 9.38
CA PHE A 465 32.90 5.20 10.71
C PHE A 465 33.28 3.98 11.55
N TYR A 466 34.01 4.21 12.65
CA TYR A 466 34.60 3.14 13.46
C TYR A 466 34.75 3.56 14.93
N ASP A 467 34.98 2.61 15.82
CA ASP A 467 35.19 2.88 17.26
C ASP A 467 36.60 3.40 17.52
N CYS A 468 36.74 4.41 18.40
CA CYS A 468 38.06 5.01 18.71
C CYS A 468 39.06 4.05 19.41
N THR A 469 38.69 2.81 19.70
CA THR A 469 39.60 1.74 20.15
C THR A 469 40.54 1.28 19.03
N LEU A 470 40.13 1.41 17.76
CA LEU A 470 40.96 1.12 16.59
C LEU A 470 41.88 2.29 16.25
N THR A 471 43.03 1.97 15.65
CA THR A 471 43.93 2.99 15.09
C THR A 471 43.69 3.18 13.59
N CYS A 472 43.56 4.44 13.16
CA CYS A 472 43.45 4.83 11.75
C CYS A 472 44.43 5.96 11.43
N ASP A 473 45.19 5.82 10.35
CA ASP A 473 46.17 6.83 9.90
C ASP A 473 45.64 7.68 8.72
N CYS A 474 44.36 7.58 8.36
CA CYS A 474 43.76 8.23 7.19
C CYS A 474 43.00 9.53 7.55
N CYS A 475 42.95 10.49 6.63
CA CYS A 475 42.26 11.77 6.86
C CYS A 475 40.72 11.68 6.83
N ALA A 476 40.15 10.65 6.21
CA ALA A 476 38.70 10.43 6.08
C ALA A 476 38.07 9.70 7.29
N CYS A 477 38.87 9.44 8.32
CA CYS A 477 38.46 8.67 9.49
C CYS A 477 37.69 9.52 10.49
N THR A 478 36.43 9.14 10.75
CA THR A 478 35.62 9.71 11.83
C THR A 478 35.42 8.61 12.87
N CYS A 479 36.06 8.75 14.04
CA CYS A 479 35.86 7.78 15.13
C CYS A 479 34.69 8.22 16.02
N PHE A 480 33.84 7.27 16.38
CA PHE A 480 32.81 7.47 17.40
C PHE A 480 33.41 7.11 18.76
N ALA A 481 33.38 8.07 19.69
CA ALA A 481 33.75 7.81 21.08
C ALA A 481 32.60 7.04 21.74
N CYS A 482 32.89 5.88 22.33
CA CYS A 482 31.93 5.17 23.17
C CYS A 482 31.45 6.11 24.29
N THR A 483 30.17 6.47 24.31
CA THR A 483 29.52 7.14 25.45
C THR A 483 28.86 6.13 26.37
#